data_AF-A0A9X3G2A6-F1
#
_entry.id   AF-A0A9X3G2A6-F1
#
_cell.length_a   1.000
_cell.length_b   1.000
_cell.length_c   1.000
_cell.angle_alpha   90.00
_cell.angle_beta   90.00
_cell.angle_gamma   90.00
#
_symmetry.space_group_name_H-M   'P 1'
#
loop_
_entity.id
_entity.type
_entity.pdbx_description
1 polymer ?
#
loop_
_entity_poly.entity_id
_entity_poly.type
_entity_poly.pdbx_seq_one_letter_code
_entity_poly.pdbx_strand_id
1 'polypeptide(L)'
;MADDIEIDAQGEHGYLVTQLSELEDVRTWFTVTPEVMDQLGADDEEDVVLRTVQFLRKHQDVADFPEAVDLEDVIASYDDYLTVMTAD
;
A
#
# COMPACT_ATOMS: atom_id res chain seq x y z
N MET A 1 -6.66 0.87 -19.43
CA MET A 1 -5.40 0.19 -19.08
C MET A 1 -5.63 -0.22 -17.66
N ALA A 2 -6.02 -1.47 -17.45
CA ALA A 2 -6.37 -1.95 -16.12
C ALA A 2 -5.06 -2.10 -15.37
N ASP A 3 -4.94 -1.44 -14.21
CA ASP A 3 -3.87 -1.70 -13.26
C ASP A 3 -3.87 -3.19 -12.95
N ASP A 4 -2.80 -3.88 -13.34
CA ASP A 4 -2.55 -5.31 -13.10
C ASP A 4 -2.08 -5.49 -11.64
N ILE A 5 -2.84 -4.89 -10.71
CA ILE A 5 -2.62 -4.92 -9.27
C ILE A 5 -3.68 -5.84 -8.69
N GLU A 6 -3.25 -6.98 -8.16
CA GLU A 6 -4.09 -7.93 -7.45
C GLU A 6 -3.86 -7.75 -5.95
N ILE A 7 -4.93 -7.49 -5.19
CA ILE A 7 -4.88 -7.32 -3.73
C ILE A 7 -5.58 -8.52 -3.12
N ASP A 8 -4.86 -9.25 -2.27
CA ASP A 8 -5.39 -10.43 -1.57
C ASP A 8 -5.27 -10.23 -0.06
N ALA A 9 -6.40 -10.20 0.64
CA ALA A 9 -6.44 -10.03 2.10
C ALA A 9 -5.99 -11.32 2.80
N GLN A 10 -4.77 -11.29 3.34
CA GLN A 10 -4.15 -12.36 4.11
C GLN A 10 -4.33 -12.09 5.61
N GLY A 11 -5.57 -12.23 6.10
CA GLY A 11 -5.91 -12.12 7.52
C GLY A 11 -6.70 -10.86 7.86
N GLU A 12 -6.62 -10.42 9.13
CA GLU A 12 -7.42 -9.29 9.66
C GLU A 12 -6.78 -7.93 9.32
N HIS A 13 -5.48 -7.90 9.01
CA HIS A 13 -4.66 -6.68 8.84
C HIS A 13 -3.52 -6.84 7.82
N GLY A 14 -3.48 -7.97 7.11
CA GLY A 14 -2.44 -8.29 6.14
C GLY A 14 -3.01 -8.31 4.74
N TYR A 15 -2.35 -7.66 3.79
CA TYR A 15 -2.76 -7.57 2.39
C TYR A 15 -1.58 -7.93 1.51
N LEU A 16 -1.65 -9.02 0.77
CA LEU A 16 -0.67 -9.35 -0.23
C LEU A 16 -1.04 -8.65 -1.53
N VAL A 17 -0.22 -7.68 -1.94
CA VAL A 17 -0.40 -7.00 -3.22
C VAL A 17 0.56 -7.61 -4.23
N THR A 18 0.01 -8.16 -5.30
CA THR A 18 0.75 -8.66 -6.45
C THR A 18 0.63 -7.67 -7.59
N GLN A 19 1.75 -7.09 -7.97
CA GLN A 19 1.85 -6.16 -9.10
C GLN A 19 2.44 -6.91 -10.29
N LEU A 20 1.59 -7.25 -11.25
CA LEU A 20 2.00 -7.91 -12.49
C LEU A 20 2.65 -6.85 -13.40
N SER A 21 3.97 -6.94 -13.54
CA SER A 21 4.74 -6.09 -14.47
C SER A 21 5.23 -6.88 -15.67
N GLU A 22 5.56 -6.17 -16.76
CA GLU A 22 6.07 -6.79 -18.01
C GLU A 22 7.43 -7.50 -17.82
N LEU A 23 8.14 -7.18 -16.73
CA LEU A 23 9.47 -7.71 -16.42
C LEU A 23 9.42 -8.85 -15.38
N GLU A 24 8.77 -8.63 -14.23
CA GLU A 24 8.64 -9.62 -13.16
C GLU A 24 7.42 -9.29 -12.28
N ASP A 25 6.70 -10.31 -11.81
CA ASP A 25 5.63 -10.15 -10.83
C ASP A 25 6.20 -9.82 -9.45
N VAL A 26 5.94 -8.61 -8.97
CA VAL A 26 6.38 -8.16 -7.65
C VAL A 26 5.28 -8.38 -6.65
N ARG A 27 5.58 -9.14 -5.59
CA ARG A 27 4.66 -9.43 -4.51
C ARG A 27 5.14 -8.72 -3.26
N THR A 28 4.30 -7.83 -2.75
CA THR A 28 4.60 -7.05 -1.56
C THR A 28 3.53 -7.32 -0.53
N TRP A 29 3.98 -7.72 0.66
CA TRP A 29 3.11 -7.87 1.81
C TRP A 29 2.87 -6.50 2.44
N PHE A 30 1.62 -6.07 2.56
CA PHE A 30 1.24 -4.86 3.24
C PHE A 30 0.62 -5.21 4.59
N THR A 31 1.08 -4.55 5.64
CA THR A 31 0.46 -4.65 6.96
C THR A 31 -0.23 -3.34 7.28
N VAL A 32 -1.53 -3.40 7.49
CA VAL A 32 -2.39 -2.26 7.87
C VAL A 32 -2.80 -2.46 9.32
N THR A 33 -2.28 -1.64 10.23
CA THR A 33 -2.75 -1.69 11.62
C THR A 33 -3.99 -0.82 11.81
N PRO A 34 -4.90 -1.20 12.72
CA PRO A 34 -6.11 -0.43 12.96
C PRO A 34 -5.80 0.99 13.50
N GLU A 35 -4.62 1.19 14.10
CA GLU A 35 -4.15 2.52 14.50
C GLU A 35 -3.92 3.43 13.30
N VAL A 36 -3.42 2.89 12.19
CA VAL A 36 -3.27 3.63 10.94
C VAL A 36 -4.63 3.96 10.34
N MET A 37 -5.57 3.01 10.35
CA MET A 37 -6.94 3.26 9.88
C MET A 37 -7.63 4.37 10.67
N ASP A 38 -7.51 4.36 12.01
CA ASP A 38 -8.04 5.42 12.89
C ASP A 38 -7.38 6.77 12.61
N GLN A 39 -6.06 6.78 12.38
CA GLN A 39 -5.31 7.99 12.08
C GLN A 39 -5.65 8.58 10.70
N LEU A 40 -5.89 7.72 9.72
CA LEU A 40 -6.31 8.10 8.37
C LEU A 40 -7.79 8.50 8.33
N GLY A 41 -8.60 8.05 9.29
CA GLY A 41 -10.05 8.18 9.25
C GLY A 41 -10.67 7.41 8.09
N ALA A 42 -10.00 6.35 7.62
CA ALA A 42 -10.49 5.52 6.53
C ALA A 42 -11.34 4.37 7.09
N ASP A 43 -12.42 4.04 6.38
CA ASP A 43 -13.27 2.88 6.71
C ASP A 43 -12.92 1.64 5.87
N ASP A 44 -12.16 1.82 4.78
CA ASP A 44 -11.81 0.77 3.81
C ASP A 44 -10.29 0.51 3.78
N GLU A 45 -9.85 -0.56 4.43
CA GLU A 45 -8.43 -0.98 4.47
C GLU A 45 -7.88 -1.28 3.07
N GLU A 46 -8.70 -1.88 2.20
CA GLU A 46 -8.29 -2.25 0.84
C GLU A 46 -8.04 -1.01 -0.05
N ASP A 47 -8.86 0.04 0.12
CA ASP A 47 -8.67 1.32 -0.58
C ASP A 47 -7.40 2.04 -0.09
N VAL A 48 -7.15 2.00 1.21
CA VAL A 48 -5.91 2.49 1.81
C VAL A 48 -4.71 1.77 1.18
N VAL A 49 -4.68 0.44 1.17
CA VAL A 49 -3.58 -0.34 0.57
C VAL A 49 -3.39 0.00 -0.91
N LEU A 50 -4.48 0.09 -1.67
CA LEU A 50 -4.42 0.44 -3.08
C LEU A 50 -3.83 1.85 -3.30
N ARG A 51 -4.24 2.84 -2.48
CA ARG A 51 -3.68 4.20 -2.48
C ARG A 51 -2.21 4.20 -2.08
N THR A 52 -1.81 3.41 -1.06
CA THR A 52 -0.40 3.23 -0.65
C THR A 52 0.44 2.71 -1.80
N VAL A 53 -0.03 1.67 -2.49
CA VAL A 53 0.67 1.06 -3.63
C VAL A 53 0.84 2.08 -4.75
N GLN A 54 -0.21 2.83 -5.09
CA GLN A 54 -0.12 3.90 -6.09
C GLN A 54 0.83 5.02 -5.68
N PHE A 55 0.84 5.39 -4.40
CA PHE A 55 1.74 6.40 -3.86
C PHE A 55 3.21 5.95 -3.94
N LEU A 56 3.48 4.71 -3.52
CA LEU A 56 4.80 4.10 -3.61
C LEU A 56 5.26 3.97 -5.07
N ARG A 57 4.39 3.55 -6.00
CA ARG A 57 4.72 3.50 -7.45
C ARG A 57 5.13 4.85 -8.04
N LYS A 58 4.64 5.97 -7.48
CA LYS A 58 5.05 7.31 -7.91
C LYS A 58 6.38 7.74 -7.31
N HIS A 59 6.73 7.24 -6.12
CA HIS A 59 7.97 7.58 -5.42
C HIS A 59 9.14 6.67 -5.79
N GLN A 60 8.89 5.38 -5.98
CA GLN A 60 9.90 4.36 -6.27
C GLN A 60 9.39 3.37 -7.32
N ASP A 61 10.34 2.74 -8.02
CA ASP A 61 10.04 1.74 -9.02
C ASP A 61 9.49 0.46 -8.36
N VAL A 62 8.57 -0.25 -9.03
CA VAL A 62 7.94 -1.46 -8.47
C VAL A 62 9.00 -2.53 -8.17
N ALA A 63 10.06 -2.59 -8.97
CA ALA A 63 11.18 -3.52 -8.76
C ALA A 63 12.00 -3.23 -7.49
N ASP A 64 11.87 -2.03 -6.90
CA ASP A 64 12.54 -1.64 -5.66
C ASP A 64 11.61 -1.78 -4.44
N PHE A 65 10.39 -2.30 -4.63
CA PHE A 65 9.49 -2.52 -3.50
C PHE A 65 10.07 -3.58 -2.58
N PRO A 66 10.06 -3.34 -1.25
CA PRO A 66 10.41 -4.38 -0.31
C PRO A 66 9.37 -5.50 -0.33
N GLU A 67 9.79 -6.69 0.11
CA GLU A 67 8.94 -7.88 0.23
C GLU A 67 7.81 -7.71 1.26
N ALA A 68 8.02 -6.84 2.25
CA ALA A 68 7.03 -6.43 3.23
C ALA A 68 7.10 -4.92 3.49
N VAL A 69 5.93 -4.30 3.57
CA VAL A 69 5.70 -2.88 3.83
C VAL A 69 4.69 -2.76 4.96
N ASP A 70 5.10 -2.15 6.07
CA ASP A 70 4.19 -1.76 7.14
C ASP A 70 3.75 -0.32 6.90
N LEU A 71 2.44 -0.07 6.93
CA LEU A 71 1.93 1.29 6.73
C LEU A 71 2.43 2.26 7.81
N GLU A 72 2.67 1.80 9.03
CA GLU A 72 3.30 2.60 10.08
C GLU A 72 4.71 3.05 9.70
N ASP A 73 5.48 2.20 9.02
CA ASP A 73 6.82 2.54 8.54
C ASP A 73 6.76 3.51 7.35
N VAL A 74 5.76 3.34 6.47
CA VAL A 74 5.50 4.29 5.38
C VAL A 74 5.11 5.66 5.94
N ILE A 75 4.22 5.73 6.93
CA ILE A 75 3.85 6.98 7.60
C ILE A 75 5.07 7.63 8.27
N ALA A 76 5.91 6.83 8.92
CA ALA A 76 7.13 7.32 9.57
C ALA A 76 8.20 7.79 8.57
N SER A 77 8.31 7.15 7.40
CA SER A 77 9.25 7.52 6.34
C SER A 77 8.74 8.66 5.46
N TYR A 78 7.43 8.75 5.24
CA TYR A 78 6.79 9.66 4.31
C TYR A 78 5.79 10.56 5.04
N ASP A 79 6.24 11.74 5.46
CA ASP A 79 5.40 12.79 6.06
C ASP A 79 4.25 13.23 5.12
N ASP A 80 4.45 13.11 3.80
CA ASP A 80 3.46 13.42 2.76
C ASP A 80 2.36 12.35 2.64
N TYR A 81 2.56 11.15 3.19
CA TYR A 81 1.62 10.05 3.07
C TYR A 81 0.26 10.35 3.70
N LEU A 82 0.26 10.90 4.92
CA LEU A 82 -0.96 11.37 5.58
C LEU A 82 -1.63 12.48 4.76
N THR A 83 -0.84 13.41 4.23
CA THR A 83 -1.37 14.48 3.38
C THR A 83 -2.06 13.94 2.13
N VAL A 84 -1.49 12.91 1.48
CA VAL A 84 -2.07 12.30 0.27
C VAL A 84 -3.31 11.47 0.60
N MET A 85 -3.34 10.77 1.74
CA MET A 85 -4.48 9.94 2.10
C MET A 85 -5.66 10.72 2.68
N THR A 86 -5.43 11.82 3.39
CA THR A 86 -6.51 12.67 3.93
C THR A 86 -7.01 13.72 2.92
N ALA A 87 -6.51 13.72 1.68
CA ALA A 87 -6.79 14.76 0.68
C ALA A 87 -8.16 14.65 -0.05
N ASP A 88 -9.10 13.79 0.36
CA ASP A 88 -10.44 13.68 -0.27
C ASP A 88 -11.59 14.02 0.69
#